data_AF-A0A6N2M8N5-F1
#
_entry.id   AF-A0A6N2M8N5-F1
#
_cell.length_a   1.000
_cell.length_b   1.000
_cell.length_c   1.000
_cell.angle_alpha   90.00
_cell.angle_beta   90.00
_cell.angle_gamma   90.00
#
_symmetry.space_group_name_H-M   'P 1'
#
loop_
_entity.id
_entity.type
_entity.pdbx_description
1 polymer ?
#
loop_
_entity_poly.entity_id
_entity_poly.type
_entity_poly.pdbx_seq_one_letter_code
_entity_poly.pdbx_strand_id
1 'polypeptide(L)'
;MKKYGLLLRQPQQKKPPRPPLPTALGFGEEEEDDVEKEISRQAAKKKSLKDFDRDEAENCSAKALDRQKRESKYIKTLMGKVEERKRQHDVIFEKNLAKERIKDDHLFADKDKFVTAAYKRKLAEQEKWMEEERLRELREEKEDVTKKSDLSDFYFNLGKNVALGAKDLLAKKQEKQDNQTEFKK
;
A
#
# COMPACT_ATOMS: atom_id res chain seq x y z
N MET A 1 -21.32 13.12 -38.63
CA MET A 1 -19.90 13.17 -39.03
C MET A 1 -19.32 14.55 -38.77
N LYS A 2 -18.62 14.73 -37.64
CA LYS A 2 -17.71 15.86 -37.35
C LYS A 2 -16.64 15.34 -36.40
N LYS A 3 -15.72 14.52 -36.91
CA LYS A 3 -14.69 13.85 -36.08
C LYS A 3 -13.27 14.39 -36.25
N TYR A 4 -13.02 15.31 -37.18
CA TYR A 4 -11.74 16.00 -37.32
C TYR A 4 -11.99 17.41 -37.86
N GLY A 5 -11.84 18.42 -37.01
CA GLY A 5 -11.81 19.82 -37.42
C GLY A 5 -10.67 20.49 -36.67
N LEU A 6 -9.67 21.00 -37.39
CA LEU A 6 -8.64 21.85 -36.79
C LEU A 6 -9.33 23.09 -36.18
N LEU A 7 -9.12 23.33 -34.88
CA LEU A 7 -9.49 24.59 -34.26
C LEU A 7 -8.57 25.70 -34.80
N LEU A 8 -9.06 26.43 -35.80
CA LEU A 8 -8.41 27.64 -36.28
C LEU A 8 -8.58 28.75 -35.23
N ARG A 9 -7.47 29.26 -34.69
CA ARG A 9 -7.48 30.34 -33.69
C ARG A 9 -8.06 31.60 -34.32
N GLN A 10 -9.23 32.03 -33.85
CA GLN A 10 -9.81 33.30 -34.28
C GLN A 10 -8.89 34.47 -33.89
N PRO A 11 -8.78 35.51 -34.75
CA PRO A 11 -7.97 36.69 -34.46
C PRO A 11 -8.51 37.37 -33.19
N GLN A 12 -7.59 37.67 -32.26
CA GLN A 12 -7.93 38.33 -31.00
C GLN A 12 -8.54 39.70 -31.29
N GLN A 13 -9.74 39.95 -30.79
CA GLN A 13 -10.32 41.30 -30.75
C GLN A 13 -9.38 42.23 -29.95
N LYS A 14 -9.13 43.43 -30.49
CA LYS A 14 -8.24 44.43 -29.90
C LYS A 14 -8.67 44.74 -28.46
N LYS A 15 -7.76 44.51 -27.50
CA LYS A 15 -7.95 44.95 -26.10
C LYS A 15 -7.89 46.49 -26.03
N PRO A 16 -8.64 47.13 -25.12
CA PRO A 16 -8.54 48.58 -24.90
C PRO A 16 -7.12 48.97 -24.44
N PRO A 17 -6.69 50.23 -24.67
CA PRO A 17 -5.35 50.69 -24.32
C PRO A 17 -5.10 50.55 -22.81
N ARG A 18 -3.94 50.00 -22.43
CA ARG A 18 -3.51 49.95 -21.03
C ARG A 18 -3.31 51.38 -20.50
N PRO A 19 -3.66 51.65 -19.23
CA PRO A 19 -3.31 52.90 -18.57
C PRO A 19 -1.78 53.09 -18.56
N PRO A 20 -1.29 54.34 -18.55
CA PRO A 20 0.14 54.62 -18.52
C PRO A 20 0.79 53.99 -17.29
N LEU A 21 2.00 53.44 -17.47
CA LEU A 21 2.77 52.93 -16.34
C LEU A 21 3.11 54.09 -15.39
N PRO A 22 3.08 53.87 -14.07
CA PRO A 22 3.58 54.85 -13.12
C PRO A 22 5.05 55.15 -13.43
N THR A 23 5.43 56.42 -13.30
CA THR A 23 6.81 56.89 -13.40
C THR A 23 7.70 56.06 -12.49
N ALA A 24 8.84 55.60 -13.01
CA ALA A 24 9.79 54.80 -12.27
C ALA A 24 10.19 55.52 -10.97
N LEU A 25 10.00 54.83 -9.85
CA LEU A 25 10.45 55.26 -8.54
C LEU A 25 11.99 55.34 -8.58
N GLY A 26 12.53 56.55 -8.73
CA GLY A 26 13.97 56.78 -8.88
C GLY A 26 14.37 58.15 -9.44
N PHE A 27 13.42 59.02 -9.83
CA PHE A 27 13.69 60.40 -10.21
C PHE A 27 12.81 61.35 -9.39
N GLY A 28 13.19 61.53 -8.13
CA GLY A 28 12.64 62.50 -7.19
C GLY A 28 13.73 62.84 -6.19
N GLU A 29 13.91 64.14 -5.98
CA GLU A 29 15.06 64.82 -5.37
C GLU A 29 15.36 64.41 -3.92
N GLU A 30 16.65 64.51 -3.56
CA GLU A 30 17.21 64.47 -2.20
C GLU A 30 16.83 63.27 -1.32
N GLU A 31 17.43 62.11 -1.57
CA GLU A 31 17.52 61.03 -0.57
C GLU A 31 18.94 61.11 0.05
N GLU A 32 19.05 61.90 1.13
CA GLU A 32 20.15 61.77 2.09
C GLU A 32 20.31 60.29 2.47
N ASP A 33 21.54 59.83 2.66
CA ASP A 33 21.93 58.46 3.02
C ASP A 33 21.29 57.99 4.34
N ASP A 34 19.97 57.72 4.34
CA ASP A 34 19.24 57.28 5.51
C ASP A 34 19.50 55.79 5.73
N VAL A 35 20.60 55.53 6.44
CA VAL A 35 21.09 54.20 6.83
C VAL A 35 19.97 53.35 7.45
N GLU A 36 19.00 53.97 8.14
CA GLU A 36 17.89 53.31 8.81
C GLU A 36 16.91 52.64 7.83
N LYS A 37 16.67 53.27 6.68
CA LYS A 37 15.83 52.75 5.60
C LYS A 37 16.49 51.59 4.87
N GLU A 38 17.81 51.65 4.67
CA GLU A 38 18.61 50.56 4.11
C GLU A 38 18.66 49.35 5.04
N ILE A 39 18.87 49.57 6.35
CA ILE A 39 18.82 48.52 7.37
C ILE A 39 17.45 47.84 7.37
N SER A 40 16.38 48.61 7.31
CA SER A 40 15.01 48.08 7.25
C SER A 40 14.78 47.21 6.00
N ARG A 41 15.27 47.65 4.84
CA ARG A 41 15.17 46.91 3.58
C ARG A 41 15.98 45.60 3.62
N GLN A 42 17.20 45.64 4.16
CA GLN A 42 18.03 44.44 4.32
C GLN A 42 17.47 43.47 5.35
N ALA A 43 16.89 43.97 6.44
CA ALA A 43 16.20 43.15 7.44
C ALA A 43 14.96 42.46 6.86
N ALA A 44 14.13 43.17 6.11
CA ALA A 44 12.97 42.60 5.42
C ALA A 44 13.39 41.52 4.41
N LYS A 45 14.45 41.77 3.64
CA LYS A 45 15.01 40.81 2.67
C LYS A 45 15.57 39.56 3.35
N LYS A 46 16.29 39.69 4.47
CA LYS A 46 16.76 38.55 5.27
C LYS A 46 15.62 37.76 5.89
N LYS A 47 14.56 38.44 6.33
CA LYS A 47 13.39 37.80 6.92
C LYS A 47 12.63 36.97 5.89
N SER A 48 12.35 37.53 4.71
CA SER A 48 11.68 36.77 3.64
C SER A 48 12.51 35.59 3.14
N LEU A 49 13.84 35.71 3.08
CA LEU A 49 14.72 34.60 2.69
C LEU A 49 14.64 33.46 3.70
N LYS A 50 14.64 33.80 5.00
CA LYS A 50 14.53 32.82 6.09
C LYS A 50 13.16 32.15 6.15
N ASP A 51 12.09 32.88 5.84
CA ASP A 51 10.75 32.32 5.75
C ASP A 51 10.64 31.37 4.53
N PHE A 52 11.24 31.74 3.39
CA PHE A 52 11.29 30.87 2.19
C PHE A 52 12.07 29.58 2.42
N ASP A 53 13.24 29.66 3.07
CA ASP A 53 14.06 28.49 3.43
C ASP A 53 13.33 27.56 4.42
N ARG A 54 12.57 28.14 5.35
CA ARG A 54 11.75 27.39 6.31
C ARG A 54 10.58 26.69 5.61
N ASP A 55 9.86 27.40 4.75
CA ASP A 55 8.74 26.84 4.00
C ASP A 55 9.19 25.70 3.06
N GLU A 56 10.35 25.83 2.41
CA GLU A 56 10.96 24.76 1.61
C GLU A 56 11.37 23.56 2.47
N ALA A 57 11.95 23.78 3.66
CA ALA A 57 12.29 22.70 4.58
C ALA A 57 11.04 21.96 5.10
N GLU A 58 9.99 22.69 5.48
CA GLU A 58 8.71 22.11 5.90
C GLU A 58 8.04 21.34 4.75
N ASN A 59 8.04 21.88 3.52
CA ASN A 59 7.51 21.19 2.33
C ASN A 59 8.32 19.95 1.94
N CYS A 60 9.65 19.98 2.05
CA CYS A 60 10.51 18.82 1.80
C CYS A 60 10.21 17.70 2.79
N SER A 61 9.98 18.02 4.06
CA SER A 61 9.62 17.04 5.08
C SER A 61 8.21 16.46 4.85
N ALA A 62 7.24 17.30 4.49
CA ALA A 62 5.88 16.87 4.16
C ALA A 62 5.84 15.95 2.94
N LYS A 63 6.60 16.27 1.88
CA LYS A 63 6.73 15.44 0.67
C LYS A 63 7.40 14.09 0.96
N ALA A 64 8.34 14.02 1.90
CA ALA A 64 8.97 12.77 2.31
C ALA A 64 8.00 11.84 3.06
N LEU A 65 7.18 12.40 3.96
CA LEU A 65 6.15 11.66 4.69
C LEU A 65 5.01 11.18 3.77
N ASP A 66 4.60 11.98 2.78
CA ASP A 66 3.62 11.58 1.77
C ASP A 66 4.13 10.42 0.89
N ARG A 67 5.41 10.47 0.48
CA ARG A 67 6.06 9.37 -0.24
C ARG A 67 6.11 8.07 0.56
N GLN A 68 6.33 8.14 1.87
CA GLN A 68 6.27 6.95 2.75
C GLN A 68 4.85 6.38 2.85
N LYS A 69 3.82 7.23 2.89
CA LYS A 69 2.42 6.82 2.93
C LYS A 69 1.93 6.25 1.58
N ARG A 70 2.54 6.67 0.47
CA ARG A 70 2.24 6.16 -0.87
C ARG A 70 2.90 4.80 -1.10
N GLU A 71 2.43 3.79 -0.38
CA GLU A 71 2.76 2.41 -0.71
C GLU A 71 2.22 2.04 -2.10
N SER A 72 2.94 1.18 -2.80
CA SER A 72 2.51 0.75 -4.14
C SER A 72 1.21 -0.07 -4.03
N LYS A 73 0.35 0.06 -5.04
CA LYS A 73 -0.93 -0.66 -5.08
C LYS A 73 -0.80 -2.19 -5.08
N TYR A 74 0.32 -2.76 -5.56
CA TYR A 74 0.41 -4.20 -5.86
C TYR A 74 1.64 -4.93 -5.28
N ILE A 75 2.69 -4.25 -4.80
CA ILE A 75 3.91 -4.94 -4.35
C ILE A 75 3.60 -5.94 -3.26
N LYS A 76 2.75 -5.58 -2.29
CA LYS A 76 2.36 -6.51 -1.21
C LYS A 76 1.73 -7.80 -1.73
N THR A 77 0.81 -7.69 -2.70
CA THR A 77 0.17 -8.87 -3.33
C THR A 77 1.18 -9.71 -4.10
N LEU A 78 2.12 -9.07 -4.81
CA LEU A 78 3.16 -9.76 -5.54
C LEU A 78 4.11 -10.51 -4.59
N MET A 79 4.55 -9.87 -3.51
CA MET A 79 5.40 -10.49 -2.50
C MET A 79 4.68 -11.69 -1.84
N GLY A 80 3.40 -11.54 -1.48
CA GLY A 80 2.60 -12.65 -0.95
C GLY A 80 2.52 -13.84 -1.92
N LYS A 81 2.33 -13.58 -3.22
CA LYS A 81 2.33 -14.64 -4.25
C LYS A 81 3.70 -15.29 -4.45
N VAL A 82 4.78 -14.54 -4.33
CA VAL A 82 6.14 -15.08 -4.39
C VAL A 82 6.36 -16.04 -3.22
N GLU A 83 5.94 -15.66 -2.01
CA GLU A 83 6.03 -16.50 -0.82
C GLU A 83 5.16 -17.76 -0.94
N GLU A 84 3.93 -17.64 -1.43
CA GLU A 84 3.07 -18.79 -1.74
C GLU A 84 3.72 -19.77 -2.71
N ARG A 85 4.28 -19.26 -3.82
CA ARG A 85 4.97 -20.09 -4.81
C ARG A 85 6.21 -20.77 -4.22
N LYS A 86 6.97 -20.07 -3.38
CA LYS A 86 8.12 -20.63 -2.69
C LYS A 86 7.70 -21.81 -1.80
N ARG A 87 6.64 -21.62 -0.99
CA ARG A 87 6.07 -22.71 -0.16
C ARG A 87 5.61 -23.90 -0.99
N GLN A 88 4.89 -23.66 -2.09
CA GLN A 88 4.47 -24.74 -3.00
C GLN A 88 5.66 -25.50 -3.59
N HIS A 89 6.71 -24.79 -4.00
CA HIS A 89 7.92 -25.39 -4.52
C HIS A 89 8.64 -26.24 -3.47
N ASP A 90 8.72 -25.76 -2.22
CA ASP A 90 9.30 -26.51 -1.10
C ASP A 90 8.50 -27.80 -0.82
N VAL A 91 7.17 -27.74 -0.86
CA VAL A 91 6.30 -28.94 -0.73
C VAL A 91 6.56 -29.94 -1.85
N ILE A 92 6.67 -29.49 -3.09
CA ILE A 92 6.97 -30.36 -4.25
C ILE A 92 8.34 -31.02 -4.08
N PHE A 93 9.34 -30.23 -3.69
CA PHE A 93 10.69 -30.73 -3.46
C PHE A 93 10.72 -31.81 -2.37
N GLU A 94 10.08 -31.57 -1.23
CA GLU A 94 10.00 -32.53 -0.13
C GLU A 94 9.21 -33.79 -0.53
N LYS A 95 8.12 -33.64 -1.30
CA LYS A 95 7.36 -34.78 -1.85
C LYS A 95 8.21 -35.64 -2.79
N ASN A 96 9.04 -35.01 -3.62
CA ASN A 96 9.98 -35.74 -4.47
C ASN A 96 11.07 -36.41 -3.64
N LEU A 97 11.62 -35.73 -2.64
CA LEU A 97 12.62 -36.30 -1.73
C LEU A 97 12.08 -37.51 -0.96
N ALA A 98 10.83 -37.46 -0.51
CA ALA A 98 10.18 -38.58 0.16
C ALA A 98 10.00 -39.79 -0.78
N LYS A 99 9.65 -39.56 -2.05
CA LYS A 99 9.58 -40.64 -3.06
C LYS A 99 10.93 -41.29 -3.30
N GLU A 100 12.00 -40.51 -3.41
CA GLU A 100 13.35 -41.06 -3.55
C GLU A 100 13.77 -41.83 -2.29
N ARG A 101 13.44 -41.33 -1.09
CA ARG A 101 13.69 -42.08 0.15
C ARG A 101 12.95 -43.41 0.20
N ILE A 102 11.68 -43.47 -0.23
CA ILE A 102 10.92 -44.74 -0.30
C ILE A 102 11.60 -45.72 -1.26
N LYS A 103 12.10 -45.22 -2.39
CA LYS A 103 12.89 -46.02 -3.32
C LYS A 103 14.22 -46.44 -2.74
N ASP A 104 14.87 -45.70 -1.86
CA ASP A 104 16.13 -46.14 -1.26
C ASP A 104 15.89 -47.00 0.00
N ASP A 105 14.72 -46.92 0.61
CA ASP A 105 14.40 -47.55 1.89
C ASP A 105 14.47 -49.07 1.83
N HIS A 106 14.05 -49.66 0.71
CA HIS A 106 14.15 -51.11 0.51
C HIS A 106 15.60 -51.61 0.45
N LEU A 107 16.56 -50.74 0.15
CA LEU A 107 17.97 -51.06 0.05
C LEU A 107 18.68 -50.99 1.42
N PHE A 108 18.09 -50.29 2.39
CA PHE A 108 18.70 -50.05 3.70
C PHE A 108 17.75 -50.36 4.88
N ALA A 109 16.74 -51.21 4.65
CA ALA A 109 15.73 -51.57 5.65
C ALA A 109 16.32 -52.20 6.92
N ASP A 110 17.42 -52.95 6.80
CA ASP A 110 18.08 -53.63 7.92
C ASP A 110 18.92 -52.69 8.81
N LYS A 111 19.05 -51.41 8.45
CA LYS A 111 19.84 -50.43 9.21
C LYS A 111 18.93 -49.57 10.09
N ASP A 112 19.38 -49.33 11.32
CA ASP A 112 18.69 -48.45 12.25
C ASP A 112 18.65 -46.99 11.75
N LYS A 113 17.47 -46.38 11.79
CA LYS A 113 17.25 -44.97 11.41
C LYS A 113 17.34 -44.07 12.64
N PHE A 114 18.47 -43.41 12.83
CA PHE A 114 18.65 -42.49 13.96
C PHE A 114 18.19 -41.07 13.59
N VAL A 115 17.22 -40.56 14.35
CA VAL A 115 16.69 -39.20 14.18
C VAL A 115 17.04 -38.33 15.40
N THR A 116 17.72 -37.21 15.17
CA THR A 116 18.08 -36.25 16.23
C THR A 116 16.86 -35.52 16.78
N ALA A 117 16.91 -35.07 18.04
CA ALA A 117 15.81 -34.32 18.67
C ALA A 117 15.42 -33.05 17.89
N ALA A 118 16.39 -32.40 17.23
CA ALA A 118 16.14 -31.25 16.37
C ALA A 118 15.33 -31.61 15.12
N TYR A 119 15.62 -32.76 14.48
CA TYR A 119 14.85 -33.20 13.31
C TYR A 119 13.43 -33.66 13.69
N LYS A 120 13.26 -34.29 14.86
CA LYS A 120 11.92 -34.59 15.41
C LYS A 120 11.08 -33.32 15.56
N ARG A 121 11.70 -32.20 16.00
CA ARG A 121 11.04 -30.89 16.06
C ARG A 121 10.67 -30.36 14.67
N LYS A 122 11.55 -30.50 13.67
CA LYS A 122 11.27 -30.10 12.28
C LYS A 122 10.10 -30.89 11.67
N LEU A 123 10.03 -32.21 11.93
CA LEU A 123 8.92 -33.05 11.48
C LEU A 123 7.59 -32.62 12.10
N ALA A 124 7.56 -32.35 13.40
CA ALA A 124 6.36 -31.87 14.09
C ALA A 124 5.91 -30.48 13.59
N GLU A 125 6.85 -29.61 13.25
CA GLU A 125 6.54 -28.31 12.63
C GLU A 125 5.92 -28.53 11.24
N GLN A 126 6.53 -29.37 10.39
CA GLN A 126 5.97 -29.71 9.09
C GLN A 126 4.58 -30.35 9.18
N GLU A 127 4.36 -31.25 10.13
CA GLU A 127 3.06 -31.88 10.36
C GLU A 127 1.99 -30.86 10.74
N LYS A 128 2.31 -29.90 11.62
CA LYS A 128 1.39 -28.80 11.96
C LYS A 128 1.02 -27.95 10.75
N TRP A 129 1.98 -27.65 9.86
CA TRP A 129 1.71 -26.93 8.62
C TRP A 129 0.78 -27.72 7.69
N MET A 130 0.98 -29.04 7.57
CA MET A 130 0.12 -29.91 6.78
C MET A 130 -1.27 -30.06 7.39
N GLU A 131 -1.39 -30.14 8.72
CA GLU A 131 -2.66 -30.17 9.43
C GLU A 131 -3.44 -28.87 9.27
N GLU A 132 -2.75 -27.72 9.33
CA GLU A 132 -3.36 -26.42 9.07
C GLU A 132 -3.84 -26.29 7.62
N GLU A 133 -3.06 -26.78 6.65
CA GLU A 133 -3.49 -26.86 5.24
C GLU A 133 -4.70 -27.79 5.09
N ARG A 134 -4.70 -28.96 5.71
CA ARG A 134 -5.85 -29.88 5.69
C ARG A 134 -7.10 -29.30 6.33
N LEU A 135 -6.95 -28.56 7.44
CA LEU A 135 -8.08 -27.91 8.09
C LEU A 135 -8.66 -26.79 7.22
N ARG A 136 -7.79 -26.07 6.50
CA ARG A 136 -8.20 -25.09 5.49
C ARG A 136 -8.92 -25.75 4.33
N GLU A 137 -8.39 -26.86 3.83
CA GLU A 137 -9.00 -27.63 2.73
C GLU A 137 -10.37 -28.18 3.15
N LEU A 138 -10.51 -28.73 4.35
CA LEU A 138 -11.80 -29.14 4.92
C LEU A 138 -12.78 -27.97 5.04
N ARG A 139 -12.29 -26.78 5.36
CA ARG A 139 -13.12 -25.58 5.41
C ARG A 139 -13.56 -25.15 4.02
N GLU A 140 -12.66 -25.15 3.04
CA GLU A 140 -12.95 -24.81 1.65
C GLU A 140 -13.89 -25.84 1.01
N GLU A 141 -13.69 -27.14 1.24
CA GLU A 141 -14.59 -28.22 0.83
C GLU A 141 -15.97 -28.07 1.48
N LYS A 142 -16.00 -27.71 2.77
CA LYS A 142 -17.23 -27.37 3.47
C LYS A 142 -17.81 -26.04 2.99
N GLU A 143 -17.09 -25.14 2.33
CA GLU A 143 -17.65 -23.89 1.78
C GLU A 143 -17.99 -24.01 0.29
N ASP A 144 -17.51 -25.08 -0.37
CA ASP A 144 -17.78 -25.42 -1.76
C ASP A 144 -19.24 -25.79 -1.97
N VAL A 145 -19.92 -24.97 -2.77
CA VAL A 145 -21.34 -25.13 -3.11
C VAL A 145 -21.56 -26.38 -3.97
N THR A 146 -20.55 -26.83 -4.73
CA THR A 146 -20.68 -28.01 -5.61
C THR A 146 -20.67 -29.34 -4.86
N LYS A 147 -20.18 -29.36 -3.62
CA LYS A 147 -20.15 -30.55 -2.75
C LYS A 147 -21.39 -30.66 -1.86
N LYS A 148 -22.18 -29.60 -1.75
CA LYS A 148 -23.37 -29.54 -0.91
C LYS A 148 -24.63 -29.86 -1.71
N SER A 149 -25.60 -30.47 -1.03
CA SER A 149 -26.93 -30.75 -1.59
C SER A 149 -27.86 -29.53 -1.60
N ASP A 150 -27.61 -28.52 -0.76
CA ASP A 150 -28.47 -27.35 -0.58
C ASP A 150 -27.69 -26.04 -0.83
N LEU A 151 -28.37 -25.06 -1.45
CA LEU A 151 -27.84 -23.74 -1.83
C LEU A 151 -27.93 -22.71 -0.70
N SER A 152 -28.53 -23.06 0.44
CA SER A 152 -28.67 -22.17 1.60
C SER A 152 -27.34 -21.52 2.01
N ASP A 153 -26.25 -22.29 2.10
CA ASP A 153 -24.92 -21.78 2.44
C ASP A 153 -24.36 -20.78 1.41
N PHE A 154 -24.69 -20.95 0.13
CA PHE A 154 -24.35 -19.97 -0.91
C PHE A 154 -25.04 -18.62 -0.64
N TYR A 155 -26.33 -18.64 -0.32
CA TYR A 155 -27.10 -17.42 -0.03
C TYR A 155 -26.69 -16.75 1.30
N PHE A 156 -26.37 -17.53 2.34
CA PHE A 156 -25.82 -16.99 3.59
C PHE A 156 -24.44 -16.35 3.41
N ASN A 157 -23.62 -16.87 2.49
CA ASN A 157 -22.33 -16.28 2.17
C ASN A 157 -22.48 -15.04 1.27
N LEU A 158 -23.49 -15.01 0.40
CA LEU A 158 -23.81 -13.86 -0.45
C LEU A 158 -24.13 -12.60 0.37
N GLY A 159 -24.92 -12.76 1.42
CA GLY A 159 -25.25 -11.69 2.36
C GLY A 159 -24.06 -11.15 3.17
N LYS A 160 -22.92 -11.85 3.16
CA LYS A 160 -21.66 -11.43 3.81
C LYS A 160 -20.67 -10.81 2.82
N ASN A 161 -20.94 -10.84 1.51
CA ASN A 161 -20.02 -10.34 0.50
C ASN A 161 -20.14 -8.82 0.33
N VAL A 162 -19.09 -8.07 0.70
CA VAL A 162 -19.06 -6.60 0.63
C VAL A 162 -19.23 -6.09 -0.82
N ALA A 163 -18.76 -6.83 -1.82
CA ALA A 163 -18.86 -6.42 -3.22
C ALA A 163 -20.31 -6.45 -3.76
N LEU A 164 -21.21 -7.19 -3.10
CA LEU A 164 -22.62 -7.27 -3.45
C LEU A 164 -23.54 -6.47 -2.49
N GLY A 165 -22.96 -5.57 -1.68
CA GLY A 165 -23.72 -4.64 -0.85
C GLY A 165 -24.06 -5.14 0.56
N ALA A 166 -23.38 -6.20 1.04
CA ALA A 166 -23.50 -6.67 2.42
C ALA A 166 -23.10 -5.57 3.43
N LYS A 167 -24.04 -5.18 4.31
CA LYS A 167 -23.83 -4.17 5.37
C LYS A 167 -23.37 -4.78 6.70
N ASP A 168 -23.54 -6.08 6.88
CA ASP A 168 -23.29 -6.77 8.15
C ASP A 168 -21.82 -6.69 8.59
N LEU A 169 -20.87 -6.79 7.64
CA LEU A 169 -19.44 -6.64 7.93
C LEU A 169 -19.04 -5.20 8.25
N LEU A 170 -19.76 -4.21 7.70
CA LEU A 170 -19.52 -2.79 7.98
C LEU A 170 -20.01 -2.43 9.38
N ALA A 171 -21.22 -2.87 9.77
CA ALA A 171 -21.76 -2.69 11.10
C ALA A 171 -20.86 -3.33 12.17
N LYS A 172 -20.43 -4.58 11.96
CA LYS A 172 -19.54 -5.30 12.89
C LYS A 172 -18.14 -4.68 13.00
N LYS A 173 -17.69 -3.95 11.97
CA LYS A 173 -16.42 -3.22 11.99
C LYS A 173 -16.53 -1.92 12.78
N GLN A 174 -17.66 -1.24 12.70
CA GLN A 174 -17.96 -0.04 13.51
C GLN A 174 -18.02 -0.42 14.99
N GLU A 175 -18.78 -1.45 15.36
CA GLU A 175 -18.86 -1.94 16.76
C GLU A 175 -17.49 -2.28 17.36
N LYS A 176 -16.57 -2.87 16.57
CA LYS A 176 -15.20 -3.15 17.04
C LYS A 176 -14.36 -1.90 17.24
N GLN A 177 -14.57 -0.86 16.45
CA GLN A 177 -13.89 0.43 16.63
C GLN A 177 -14.41 1.12 17.89
N ASP A 178 -15.72 1.13 18.08
CA ASP A 178 -16.38 1.73 19.25
C ASP A 178 -15.93 1.07 20.56
N ASN A 179 -15.92 -0.27 20.61
CA ASN A 179 -15.40 -1.03 21.75
C ASN A 179 -13.91 -0.78 22.05
N GLN A 180 -13.08 -0.54 21.02
CA GLN A 180 -11.66 -0.19 21.22
C GLN A 180 -11.45 1.24 21.72
N THR A 181 -12.32 2.16 21.34
CA THR A 181 -12.31 3.53 21.90
C THR A 181 -12.83 3.58 23.33
N GLU A 182 -13.78 2.73 23.70
CA GLU A 182 -14.27 2.61 25.08
C GLU A 182 -13.21 2.01 26.02
N PHE A 183 -12.44 1.02 25.57
CA PHE A 183 -11.35 0.43 26.37
C PHE A 183 -10.11 1.32 26.54
N LYS A 184 -10.05 2.45 25.84
CA LYS A 184 -8.94 3.43 25.88
C LYS A 184 -9.29 4.72 26.62
N LYS A 185 -10.51 4.83 27.17
CA LYS A 185 -10.91 5.85 28.15
C LYS A 185 -10.74 5.32 29.56
#